data_AF-A0AAQ0H2D1-F1
#
_entry.id   AF-A0AAQ0H2D1-F1
#
_cell.length_a   1.000
_cell.length_b   1.000
_cell.length_c   1.000
_cell.angle_alpha   90.00
_cell.angle_beta   90.00
_cell.angle_gamma   90.00
#
_symmetry.space_group_name_H-M   'P 1'
#
loop_
_entity.id
_entity.type
_entity.pdbx_description
1 polymer ?
#
loop_
_entity_poly.entity_id
_entity_poly.type
_entity_poly.pdbx_seq_one_letter_code
_entity_poly.pdbx_strand_id
1 'polypeptide(L)'
;MADAAALDGFIAAVGGDDPVYTGQWPRVEWQAAYNAFQAFTRGPAGWRLAPFAGMPEWLRQMVDGRAVPDTETPAPTLGRLWTERLNWFQVVDEHPADLVLWVDRPAQGHQVSAQQLRAAFDAVHAVGATPVLTVHLDPAIESEDLRTTVSIEALYVVDMVGTMGADVAAAILGWPGAEPYHFEQPSDVLNGAGLQHGHVTAWEWL
;
A
#
# COMPACT_ATOMS: atom_id res chain seq x y z
N MET A 1 -13.43 21.37 10.04
CA MET A 1 -12.50 21.83 8.99
C MET A 1 -11.16 22.05 9.67
N ALA A 2 -10.09 21.49 9.12
CA ALA A 2 -8.75 21.76 9.62
C ALA A 2 -8.45 23.26 9.55
N ASP A 3 -7.60 23.75 10.45
CA ASP A 3 -6.97 25.07 10.27
C ASP A 3 -6.15 25.03 8.97
N ALA A 4 -6.38 25.98 8.06
CA ALA A 4 -5.71 26.00 6.76
C ALA A 4 -4.18 26.02 6.91
N ALA A 5 -3.68 26.68 7.96
CA ALA A 5 -2.25 26.71 8.28
C ALA A 5 -1.71 25.34 8.71
N ALA A 6 -2.52 24.54 9.42
CA ALA A 6 -2.14 23.18 9.82
C ALA A 6 -2.11 22.23 8.62
N LEU A 7 -3.05 22.38 7.68
CA LEU A 7 -3.02 21.63 6.42
C LEU A 7 -1.79 21.99 5.58
N ASP A 8 -1.48 23.28 5.43
CA ASP A 8 -0.30 23.71 4.67
C ASP A 8 1.00 23.19 5.29
N GLY A 9 1.10 23.21 6.62
CA GLY A 9 2.22 22.62 7.35
C GLY A 9 2.34 21.10 7.12
N PHE A 10 1.23 20.38 7.03
CA PHE A 10 1.22 18.96 6.70
C PHE A 10 1.67 18.69 5.26
N ILE A 11 1.17 19.47 4.29
CA ILE A 11 1.58 19.34 2.88
C ILE A 11 3.09 19.56 2.74
N ALA A 12 3.63 20.60 3.39
CA ALA A 12 5.08 20.86 3.37
C ALA A 12 5.89 19.74 4.05
N ALA A 13 5.38 19.19 5.16
CA ALA A 13 6.07 18.13 5.89
C ALA A 13 6.12 16.79 5.13
N VAL A 14 5.06 16.44 4.39
CA VAL A 14 4.94 15.16 3.67
C VAL A 14 5.36 15.29 2.20
N GLY A 15 4.77 16.23 1.47
CA GLY A 15 5.03 16.42 0.04
C GLY A 15 6.25 17.30 -0.26
N GLY A 16 6.84 17.94 0.75
CA GLY A 16 7.98 18.85 0.60
C GLY A 16 7.59 20.28 0.20
N ASP A 17 8.62 21.12 0.01
CA ASP A 17 8.45 22.56 -0.21
C ASP A 17 8.22 22.96 -1.69
N ASP A 18 8.13 22.01 -2.62
CA ASP A 18 7.92 22.29 -4.05
C ASP A 18 6.41 22.39 -4.38
N PRO A 19 5.88 23.59 -4.69
CA PRO A 19 4.48 23.79 -5.03
C PRO A 19 4.09 23.19 -6.39
N VAL A 20 5.05 23.01 -7.31
CA VAL A 20 4.78 22.37 -8.61
C VAL A 20 4.55 20.88 -8.41
N TYR A 21 5.35 20.25 -7.56
CA TYR A 21 5.18 18.85 -7.20
C TYR A 21 3.91 18.62 -6.39
N THR A 22 3.74 19.31 -5.26
CA THR A 22 2.56 19.13 -4.38
C THR A 22 1.25 19.54 -5.05
N GLY A 23 1.30 20.45 -6.02
CA GLY A 23 0.17 20.88 -6.85
C GLY A 23 -0.29 19.85 -7.89
N GLN A 24 0.37 18.69 -8.02
CA GLN A 24 -0.11 17.58 -8.85
C GLN A 24 -1.40 16.95 -8.30
N TRP A 25 -1.65 17.10 -7.00
CA TRP A 25 -2.86 16.61 -6.33
C TRP A 25 -3.77 17.77 -5.91
N PRO A 26 -5.09 17.64 -6.10
CA PRO A 26 -6.07 18.57 -5.54
C PRO A 26 -5.93 18.74 -4.03
N ARG A 27 -6.16 19.96 -3.53
CA ARG A 27 -6.10 20.27 -2.09
C ARG A 27 -7.05 19.42 -1.24
N VAL A 28 -8.16 18.96 -1.80
CA VAL A 28 -9.12 18.09 -1.10
C VAL A 28 -8.53 16.71 -0.77
N GLU A 29 -7.63 16.20 -1.60
CA GLU A 29 -6.95 14.91 -1.36
C GLU A 29 -5.95 15.05 -0.20
N TRP A 30 -5.17 16.14 -0.20
CA TRP A 30 -4.34 16.51 0.94
C TRP A 30 -5.15 16.69 2.23
N GLN A 31 -6.33 17.29 2.13
CA GLN A 31 -7.22 17.45 3.28
C GLN A 31 -7.74 16.10 3.80
N ALA A 32 -8.03 15.14 2.90
CA ALA A 32 -8.45 13.79 3.27
C ALA A 32 -7.32 13.00 3.96
N ALA A 33 -6.10 13.04 3.40
CA ALA A 33 -4.90 12.47 4.00
C ALA A 33 -4.62 13.07 5.39
N TYR A 34 -4.69 14.41 5.53
CA TYR A 34 -4.53 15.07 6.81
C TYR A 34 -5.59 14.65 7.83
N ASN A 35 -6.86 14.52 7.41
CA ASN A 35 -7.93 14.05 8.29
C ASN A 35 -7.68 12.60 8.77
N ALA A 36 -7.19 11.74 7.88
CA ALA A 36 -6.82 10.37 8.23
C ALA A 36 -5.64 10.34 9.21
N PHE A 37 -4.59 11.12 8.95
CA PHE A 37 -3.44 11.29 9.84
C PHE A 37 -3.87 11.72 11.25
N GLN A 38 -4.77 12.71 11.36
CA GLN A 38 -5.31 13.16 12.66
C GLN A 38 -6.22 12.12 13.33
N ALA A 39 -6.83 11.22 12.55
CA ALA A 39 -7.66 10.14 13.07
C ALA A 39 -6.85 8.95 13.61
N PHE A 40 -5.56 8.85 13.27
CA PHE A 40 -4.67 7.85 13.83
C PHE A 40 -4.27 8.19 15.27
N THR A 41 -4.40 7.22 16.15
CA THR A 41 -3.94 7.30 17.54
C THR A 41 -3.08 6.09 17.89
N ARG A 42 -1.96 6.32 18.58
CA ARG A 42 -1.06 5.24 19.01
C ARG A 42 -1.60 4.63 20.31
N GLY A 43 -1.92 3.35 20.28
CA GLY A 43 -2.31 2.56 21.44
C GLY A 43 -1.27 1.48 21.80
N PRO A 44 -1.49 0.74 22.90
CA PRO A 44 -0.59 -0.33 23.36
C PRO A 44 -0.41 -1.48 22.35
N ALA A 45 -1.41 -1.71 21.50
CA ALA A 45 -1.43 -2.78 20.51
C ALA A 45 -1.08 -2.31 19.08
N GLY A 46 -0.63 -1.06 18.91
CA GLY A 46 -0.36 -0.46 17.60
C GLY A 46 -1.22 0.78 17.33
N TRP A 47 -1.40 1.11 16.05
CA TRP A 47 -2.19 2.26 15.61
C TRP A 47 -3.69 1.93 15.59
N ARG A 48 -4.52 2.90 15.95
CA ARG A 48 -5.98 2.85 15.82
C ARG A 48 -6.45 3.97 14.91
N LEU A 49 -7.41 3.67 14.04
CA LEU A 49 -7.97 4.62 13.10
C LEU A 49 -9.41 4.96 13.48
N ALA A 50 -9.61 6.18 14.00
CA ALA A 50 -10.94 6.69 14.32
C ALA A 50 -11.77 6.92 13.04
N PRO A 51 -13.12 6.92 13.12
CA PRO A 51 -13.97 7.24 11.98
C PRO A 51 -13.70 8.64 11.40
N PHE A 52 -13.65 8.73 10.07
CA PHE A 52 -13.49 9.99 9.33
C PHE A 52 -14.19 9.90 7.97
N ALA A 53 -14.47 11.04 7.33
CA ALA A 53 -15.32 11.12 6.14
C ALA A 53 -14.68 10.59 4.83
N GLY A 54 -13.39 10.25 4.83
CA GLY A 54 -12.64 9.87 3.63
C GLY A 54 -12.51 8.35 3.39
N MET A 55 -13.17 7.53 4.21
CA MET A 55 -13.11 6.07 4.12
C MET A 55 -14.45 5.45 4.53
N PRO A 56 -14.99 4.47 3.77
CA PRO A 56 -16.16 3.71 4.19
C PRO A 56 -15.92 3.01 5.53
N GLU A 57 -16.94 2.96 6.39
CA GLU A 57 -16.80 2.42 7.74
C GLU A 57 -16.35 0.95 7.75
N TRP A 58 -16.78 0.14 6.77
CA TRP A 58 -16.35 -1.25 6.66
C TRP A 58 -14.85 -1.36 6.38
N LEU A 59 -14.31 -0.51 5.48
CA LEU A 59 -12.89 -0.48 5.15
C LEU A 59 -12.09 -0.01 6.36
N ARG A 60 -12.58 1.01 7.06
CA ARG A 60 -11.98 1.50 8.31
C ARG A 60 -11.89 0.40 9.36
N GLN A 61 -12.99 -0.34 9.60
CA GLN A 61 -13.01 -1.46 10.55
C GLN A 61 -12.04 -2.56 10.15
N MET A 62 -11.98 -2.84 8.86
CA MET A 62 -11.09 -3.83 8.31
C MET A 62 -9.62 -3.45 8.51
N VAL A 63 -9.23 -2.19 8.32
CA VAL A 63 -7.81 -1.76 8.39
C VAL A 63 -7.38 -1.25 9.77
N ASP A 64 -8.32 -1.05 10.71
CA ASP A 64 -8.02 -0.66 12.08
C ASP A 64 -7.08 -1.67 12.77
N GLY A 65 -6.02 -1.18 13.41
CA GLY A 65 -4.98 -2.03 14.01
C GLY A 65 -3.93 -2.58 13.03
N ARG A 66 -4.14 -2.42 11.71
CA ARG A 66 -3.21 -2.89 10.66
C ARG A 66 -2.58 -1.74 9.89
N ALA A 67 -3.37 -0.73 9.54
CA ALA A 67 -2.88 0.46 8.87
C ALA A 67 -2.08 1.34 9.84
N VAL A 68 -1.07 2.02 9.28
CA VAL A 68 -0.27 3.03 9.96
C VAL A 68 -0.42 4.37 9.23
N PRO A 69 -0.29 5.51 9.94
CA PRO A 69 -0.18 6.80 9.26
C PRO A 69 1.06 6.77 8.37
N ASP A 70 0.91 7.23 7.12
CA ASP A 70 2.00 7.37 6.19
C ASP A 70 2.38 8.85 6.05
N THR A 71 3.64 9.14 6.34
CA THR A 71 4.24 10.48 6.19
C THR A 71 5.55 10.40 5.41
N GLU A 72 5.89 9.23 4.88
CA GLU A 72 7.14 8.96 4.16
C GLU A 72 6.89 8.99 2.65
N THR A 73 5.71 8.55 2.21
CA THR A 73 5.28 8.69 0.82
C THR A 73 4.98 10.17 0.54
N PRO A 74 5.66 10.82 -0.44
CA PRO A 74 5.48 12.24 -0.74
C PRO A 74 4.19 12.54 -1.52
N ALA A 75 3.08 11.90 -1.15
CA ALA A 75 1.77 12.00 -1.80
C ALA A 75 0.65 12.00 -0.74
N PRO A 76 -0.58 12.44 -1.09
CA PRO A 76 -1.70 12.32 -0.17
C PRO A 76 -2.13 10.85 -0.02
N THR A 77 -1.85 10.25 1.14
CA THR A 77 -2.23 8.87 1.47
C THR A 77 -3.07 8.84 2.75
N LEU A 78 -4.12 8.02 2.77
CA LEU A 78 -4.99 7.80 3.93
C LEU A 78 -4.33 6.89 4.98
N GLY A 79 -3.41 6.04 4.56
CA GLY A 79 -2.58 5.18 5.41
C GLY A 79 -1.91 4.07 4.62
N ARG A 80 -0.85 3.52 5.21
CA ARG A 80 -0.11 2.38 4.67
C ARG A 80 -0.44 1.11 5.43
N LEU A 81 -0.63 0.02 4.70
CA LEU A 81 -0.71 -1.33 5.23
C LEU A 81 0.56 -2.07 4.84
N TRP A 82 1.37 -2.38 5.84
CA TRP A 82 2.67 -3.02 5.66
C TRP A 82 2.57 -4.53 5.86
N THR A 83 3.14 -5.30 4.95
CA THR A 83 3.22 -6.77 5.00
C THR A 83 1.88 -7.50 5.09
N GLU A 84 0.94 -7.10 4.24
CA GLU A 84 -0.39 -7.70 4.15
C GLU A 84 -0.38 -9.04 3.43
N ARG A 85 -0.87 -10.08 4.11
CA ARG A 85 -1.17 -11.40 3.49
C ARG A 85 -2.52 -11.46 2.81
N LEU A 86 -3.37 -10.46 3.03
CA LEU A 86 -4.70 -10.46 2.49
C LEU A 86 -4.65 -10.30 0.97
N ASN A 87 -5.49 -11.05 0.26
CA ASN A 87 -5.68 -10.88 -1.17
C ASN A 87 -6.46 -9.59 -1.46
N TRP A 88 -5.76 -8.45 -1.49
CA TRP A 88 -6.36 -7.15 -1.77
C TRP A 88 -6.97 -7.06 -3.18
N PHE A 89 -6.54 -7.89 -4.12
CA PHE A 89 -7.20 -8.00 -5.42
C PHE A 89 -8.64 -8.49 -5.28
N GLN A 90 -8.85 -9.54 -4.47
CA GLN A 90 -10.19 -10.05 -4.17
C GLN A 90 -11.01 -9.02 -3.38
N VAL A 91 -10.41 -8.31 -2.43
CA VAL A 91 -11.11 -7.26 -1.66
C VAL A 91 -11.64 -6.16 -2.59
N VAL A 92 -10.84 -5.72 -3.56
CA VAL A 92 -11.28 -4.75 -4.57
C VAL A 92 -12.43 -5.32 -5.42
N ASP A 93 -12.33 -6.58 -5.85
CA ASP A 93 -13.38 -7.24 -6.65
C ASP A 93 -14.71 -7.40 -5.88
N GLU A 94 -14.64 -7.59 -4.56
CA GLU A 94 -15.81 -7.71 -3.69
C GLU A 94 -16.45 -6.35 -3.38
N HIS A 95 -15.67 -5.26 -3.46
CA HIS A 95 -16.10 -3.90 -3.14
C HIS A 95 -15.83 -2.88 -4.27
N PRO A 96 -16.23 -3.15 -5.53
CA PRO A 96 -15.85 -2.32 -6.69
C PRO A 96 -16.53 -0.94 -6.72
N ALA A 97 -17.59 -0.76 -5.92
CA ALA A 97 -18.28 0.51 -5.75
C ALA A 97 -17.53 1.47 -4.81
N ASP A 98 -16.68 0.93 -3.94
CA ASP A 98 -15.94 1.68 -2.92
C ASP A 98 -14.44 1.74 -3.22
N LEU A 99 -13.91 0.73 -3.92
CA LEU A 99 -12.49 0.56 -4.19
C LEU A 99 -12.16 0.53 -5.68
N VAL A 100 -10.97 1.04 -6.00
CA VAL A 100 -10.30 0.82 -7.29
C VAL A 100 -8.88 0.36 -7.02
N LEU A 101 -8.40 -0.60 -7.81
CA LEU A 101 -7.02 -1.06 -7.73
C LEU A 101 -6.14 -0.17 -8.60
N TRP A 102 -5.06 0.31 -8.03
CA TRP A 102 -4.00 1.00 -8.74
C TRP A 102 -2.68 0.23 -8.54
N VAL A 103 -1.96 0.05 -9.63
CA VAL A 103 -0.54 -0.29 -9.59
C VAL A 103 0.13 0.93 -10.17
N ASP A 104 1.17 1.43 -9.50
CA ASP A 104 1.70 2.77 -9.73
C ASP A 104 1.80 3.15 -11.22
N ARG A 105 1.49 4.43 -11.46
CA ARG A 105 1.39 5.05 -12.80
C ARG A 105 2.56 4.63 -13.68
N PRO A 106 2.39 4.63 -15.02
CA PRO A 106 3.46 4.29 -15.95
C PRO A 106 4.75 5.08 -15.64
N ALA A 107 5.67 4.45 -14.91
CA ALA A 107 7.00 4.98 -14.63
C ALA A 107 7.86 4.82 -15.88
N GLN A 108 8.94 5.60 -15.97
CA GLN A 108 9.99 5.33 -16.95
C GLN A 108 10.75 4.06 -16.51
N GLY A 109 10.23 2.89 -16.88
CA GLY A 109 10.77 1.61 -16.42
C GLY A 109 9.90 0.41 -16.79
N HIS A 110 10.24 -0.75 -16.22
CA HIS A 110 9.45 -1.97 -16.35
C HIS A 110 8.09 -1.77 -15.68
N GLN A 111 7.00 -2.03 -16.40
CA GLN A 111 5.64 -1.83 -15.90
C GLN A 111 4.98 -3.17 -15.65
N VAL A 112 4.47 -3.34 -14.43
CA VAL A 112 3.67 -4.50 -14.06
C VAL A 112 2.21 -4.09 -14.00
N SER A 113 1.39 -4.78 -14.77
CA SER A 113 -0.06 -4.60 -14.71
C SER A 113 -0.65 -5.24 -13.46
N ALA A 114 -1.79 -4.72 -13.01
CA ALA A 114 -2.60 -5.35 -11.96
C ALA A 114 -2.88 -6.84 -12.22
N GLN A 115 -3.10 -7.23 -13.48
CA GLN A 115 -3.33 -8.62 -13.85
C GLN A 115 -2.08 -9.48 -13.66
N GLN A 116 -0.89 -8.98 -14.03
CA GLN A 116 0.36 -9.70 -13.79
C GLN A 116 0.63 -9.85 -12.30
N LEU A 117 0.40 -8.81 -11.51
CA LEU A 117 0.62 -8.85 -10.07
C LEU A 117 -0.34 -9.83 -9.38
N ARG A 118 -1.62 -9.84 -9.78
CA ARG A 118 -2.60 -10.84 -9.33
C ARG A 118 -2.17 -12.26 -9.70
N ALA A 119 -1.77 -12.47 -10.95
CA ALA A 119 -1.31 -13.79 -11.41
C ALA A 119 -0.07 -14.26 -10.66
N ALA A 120 0.87 -13.35 -10.37
CA ALA A 120 2.05 -13.66 -9.56
C ALA A 120 1.67 -14.02 -8.13
N PHE A 121 0.80 -13.23 -7.48
CA PHE A 121 0.30 -13.50 -6.14
C PHE A 121 -0.35 -14.89 -6.05
N ASP A 122 -1.26 -15.21 -6.96
CA ASP A 122 -1.96 -16.50 -6.99
C ASP A 122 -1.00 -17.67 -7.26
N ALA A 123 -0.05 -17.50 -8.18
CA ALA A 123 0.89 -18.56 -8.54
C ALA A 123 1.93 -18.85 -7.45
N VAL A 124 2.41 -17.80 -6.75
CA VAL A 124 3.25 -17.93 -5.55
C VAL A 124 2.51 -18.75 -4.49
N HIS A 125 1.25 -18.40 -4.23
CA HIS A 125 0.43 -19.15 -3.28
C HIS A 125 0.25 -20.61 -3.73
N ALA A 126 0.06 -20.87 -5.02
CA ALA A 126 -0.17 -22.21 -5.55
C ALA A 126 1.04 -23.16 -5.38
N VAL A 127 2.26 -22.64 -5.32
CA VAL A 127 3.48 -23.42 -5.08
C VAL A 127 3.88 -23.52 -3.60
N GLY A 128 2.99 -23.07 -2.69
CA GLY A 128 3.18 -23.18 -1.24
C GLY A 128 4.06 -22.11 -0.62
N ALA A 129 4.42 -21.06 -1.38
CA ALA A 129 5.08 -19.87 -0.85
C ALA A 129 4.06 -18.86 -0.33
N THR A 130 4.49 -17.89 0.48
CA THR A 130 3.60 -16.87 1.06
C THR A 130 3.80 -15.54 0.35
N PRO A 131 2.85 -15.09 -0.49
CA PRO A 131 2.88 -13.74 -1.03
C PRO A 131 2.43 -12.74 0.04
N VAL A 132 3.07 -11.59 0.05
CA VAL A 132 2.82 -10.50 1.00
C VAL A 132 2.87 -9.18 0.21
N LEU A 133 1.93 -8.27 0.47
CA LEU A 133 1.81 -6.99 -0.23
C LEU A 133 2.12 -5.83 0.70
N THR A 134 2.68 -4.75 0.16
CA THR A 134 2.54 -3.42 0.76
C THR A 134 1.51 -2.63 -0.03
N VAL A 135 0.58 -2.02 0.69
CA VAL A 135 -0.60 -1.36 0.12
C VAL A 135 -0.73 0.05 0.71
N HIS A 136 -0.87 1.03 -0.16
CA HIS A 136 -1.34 2.38 0.20
C HIS A 136 -2.84 2.48 -0.06
N LEU A 137 -3.53 3.15 0.86
CA LEU A 137 -4.91 3.58 0.66
C LEU A 137 -4.88 5.06 0.34
N ASP A 138 -5.23 5.43 -0.88
CA ASP A 138 -5.19 6.82 -1.32
C ASP A 138 -6.61 7.40 -1.41
N PRO A 139 -6.77 8.71 -1.17
CA PRO A 139 -8.07 9.35 -1.23
C PRO A 139 -8.70 9.18 -2.62
N ALA A 140 -10.02 9.28 -2.65
CA ALA A 140 -10.74 9.31 -3.91
C ALA A 140 -10.32 10.54 -4.72
N ILE A 141 -9.96 10.32 -5.99
CA ILE A 141 -9.60 11.38 -6.92
C ILE A 141 -10.90 12.00 -7.44
N GLU A 142 -11.11 13.28 -7.14
CA GLU A 142 -12.36 14.01 -7.46
C GLU A 142 -12.76 13.94 -8.94
N SER A 143 -11.81 13.67 -9.85
CA SER A 143 -12.05 13.77 -11.29
C SER A 143 -12.68 12.53 -11.92
N GLU A 144 -12.59 11.33 -11.34
CA GLU A 144 -13.02 10.11 -12.06
C GLU A 144 -13.81 9.09 -11.24
N ASP A 145 -13.62 8.98 -9.92
CA ASP A 145 -14.41 8.06 -9.09
C ASP A 145 -14.25 8.40 -7.61
N LEU A 146 -15.37 8.49 -6.86
CA LEU A 146 -15.38 8.72 -5.40
C LEU A 146 -14.86 7.51 -4.58
N ARG A 147 -14.05 6.65 -5.19
CA ARG A 147 -13.58 5.38 -4.65
C ARG A 147 -12.20 5.55 -4.02
N THR A 148 -11.97 4.92 -2.87
CA THR A 148 -10.63 4.82 -2.30
C THR A 148 -9.75 4.00 -3.25
N THR A 149 -8.56 4.52 -3.52
CA THR A 149 -7.60 3.81 -4.37
C THR A 149 -6.76 2.89 -3.51
N VAL A 150 -6.64 1.63 -3.92
CA VAL A 150 -5.76 0.62 -3.31
C VAL A 150 -4.51 0.54 -4.19
N SER A 151 -3.45 1.23 -3.80
CA SER A 151 -2.19 1.28 -4.53
C SER A 151 -1.26 0.19 -4.01
N ILE A 152 -0.80 -0.72 -4.87
CA ILE A 152 0.15 -1.76 -4.47
C ILE A 152 1.58 -1.29 -4.74
N GLU A 153 2.32 -1.04 -3.66
CA GLU A 153 3.70 -0.54 -3.67
C GLU A 153 4.71 -1.67 -3.89
N ALA A 154 4.42 -2.86 -3.38
CA ALA A 154 5.35 -3.99 -3.41
C ALA A 154 4.65 -5.35 -3.32
N LEU A 155 5.30 -6.35 -3.92
CA LEU A 155 5.05 -7.77 -3.68
C LEU A 155 6.30 -8.41 -3.08
N TYR A 156 6.16 -8.97 -1.89
CA TYR A 156 7.14 -9.83 -1.26
C TYR A 156 6.71 -11.29 -1.39
N VAL A 157 7.68 -12.17 -1.58
CA VAL A 157 7.50 -13.62 -1.57
C VAL A 157 8.37 -14.17 -0.46
N VAL A 158 7.73 -14.82 0.51
CA VAL A 158 8.41 -15.58 1.56
C VAL A 158 8.41 -17.06 1.16
N ASP A 159 9.61 -17.55 0.83
CA ASP A 159 9.87 -18.93 0.45
C ASP A 159 10.46 -19.74 1.62
N MET A 160 10.06 -21.00 1.71
CA MET A 160 10.66 -21.99 2.61
C MET A 160 11.53 -22.95 1.78
N VAL A 161 12.47 -23.65 2.40
CA VAL A 161 13.38 -24.56 1.68
C VAL A 161 12.59 -25.55 0.80
N GLY A 162 12.78 -25.46 -0.52
CA GLY A 162 12.12 -26.32 -1.51
C GLY A 162 10.94 -25.68 -2.27
N THR A 163 10.51 -24.46 -1.94
CA THR A 163 9.51 -23.72 -2.72
C THR A 163 10.16 -22.93 -3.86
N MET A 164 9.48 -22.80 -4.99
CA MET A 164 9.93 -22.06 -6.19
C MET A 164 9.18 -20.74 -6.35
N GLY A 165 8.66 -20.16 -5.26
CA GLY A 165 7.74 -19.01 -5.28
C GLY A 165 8.35 -17.81 -5.97
N ALA A 166 9.59 -17.46 -5.61
CA ALA A 166 10.31 -16.36 -6.20
C ALA A 166 10.51 -16.52 -7.73
N ASP A 167 10.88 -17.71 -8.18
CA ASP A 167 11.09 -17.99 -9.62
C ASP A 167 9.78 -17.87 -10.41
N VAL A 168 8.67 -18.34 -9.85
CA VAL A 168 7.34 -18.26 -10.46
C VAL A 168 6.86 -16.81 -10.56
N ALA A 169 7.01 -16.03 -9.48
CA ALA A 169 6.71 -14.61 -9.50
C ALA A 169 7.56 -13.89 -10.55
N ALA A 170 8.88 -14.11 -10.55
CA ALA A 170 9.81 -13.49 -11.50
C ALA A 170 9.42 -13.76 -12.96
N ALA A 171 9.03 -15.01 -13.27
CA ALA A 171 8.63 -15.42 -14.61
C ALA A 171 7.34 -14.71 -15.07
N ILE A 172 6.36 -14.54 -14.18
CA ILE A 172 5.08 -13.87 -14.50
C ILE A 172 5.25 -12.35 -14.61
N LEU A 173 6.01 -11.77 -13.68
CA LEU A 173 6.31 -10.34 -13.67
C LEU A 173 7.21 -9.95 -14.84
N GLY A 174 7.95 -10.90 -15.42
CA GLY A 174 8.96 -10.64 -16.45
C GLY A 174 10.18 -9.91 -15.89
N TRP A 175 10.39 -9.96 -14.57
CA TRP A 175 11.46 -9.28 -13.86
C TRP A 175 12.24 -10.30 -13.01
N PRO A 176 13.41 -10.76 -13.49
CA PRO A 176 14.25 -11.69 -12.73
C PRO A 176 14.93 -10.98 -11.56
N GLY A 177 14.96 -11.64 -10.40
CA GLY A 177 15.79 -11.25 -9.27
C GLY A 177 15.46 -9.88 -8.69
N ALA A 178 14.60 -9.88 -7.67
CA ALA A 178 14.38 -8.78 -6.74
C ALA A 178 15.58 -7.83 -6.60
N GLU A 179 15.35 -6.53 -6.82
CA GLU A 179 16.30 -5.54 -6.32
C GLU A 179 16.22 -5.50 -4.78
N PRO A 180 17.36 -5.33 -4.10
CA PRO A 180 17.39 -5.31 -2.64
C PRO A 180 16.57 -4.14 -2.12
N TYR A 181 15.57 -4.46 -1.29
CA TYR A 181 14.80 -3.52 -0.52
C TYR A 181 15.70 -2.46 0.15
N HIS A 182 15.33 -1.20 -0.04
CA HIS A 182 16.03 -0.06 0.52
C HIS A 182 15.65 0.25 1.98
N PHE A 183 14.76 -0.53 2.62
CA PHE A 183 14.23 -0.20 3.95
C PHE A 183 14.15 -1.35 4.96
N GLU A 184 15.28 -1.97 5.29
CA GLU A 184 15.48 -2.50 6.65
C GLU A 184 14.59 -3.71 7.08
N GLN A 185 15.25 -4.87 7.24
CA GLN A 185 14.82 -6.01 8.06
C GLN A 185 13.76 -6.97 7.45
N PRO A 186 14.22 -8.05 6.77
CA PRO A 186 13.38 -9.19 6.37
C PRO A 186 12.52 -9.80 7.50
N SER A 187 12.88 -9.57 8.77
CA SER A 187 12.09 -10.02 9.92
C SER A 187 10.69 -9.43 9.96
N ASP A 188 10.48 -8.20 9.48
CA ASP A 188 9.14 -7.60 9.50
C ASP A 188 8.23 -8.23 8.45
N VAL A 189 8.78 -8.54 7.27
CA VAL A 189 8.08 -9.31 6.24
C VAL A 189 7.78 -10.74 6.72
N LEU A 190 8.73 -11.39 7.39
CA LEU A 190 8.52 -12.69 8.02
C LEU A 190 7.42 -12.65 9.10
N ASN A 191 7.45 -11.64 9.98
CA ASN A 191 6.43 -11.43 11.00
C ASN A 191 5.05 -11.19 10.39
N GLY A 192 4.96 -10.33 9.38
CA GLY A 192 3.73 -10.06 8.62
C GLY A 192 3.21 -11.31 7.91
N ALA A 193 4.10 -12.14 7.38
CA ALA A 193 3.79 -13.47 6.84
C ALA A 193 3.36 -14.49 7.91
N GLY A 194 3.58 -14.20 9.20
CA GLY A 194 3.32 -15.12 10.31
C GLY A 194 4.35 -16.25 10.43
N LEU A 195 5.57 -16.02 9.93
CA LEU A 195 6.65 -16.99 9.86
C LEU A 195 7.86 -16.52 10.68
N GLN A 196 8.61 -17.46 11.25
CA GLN A 196 9.84 -17.16 12.01
C GLN A 196 11.10 -17.24 11.15
N HIS A 197 11.02 -17.96 10.04
CA HIS A 197 12.12 -18.25 9.12
C HIS A 197 11.59 -18.26 7.68
N GLY A 198 12.47 -18.01 6.73
CA GLY A 198 12.16 -18.00 5.29
C GLY A 198 13.14 -17.13 4.53
N HIS A 199 13.16 -17.29 3.21
CA HIS A 199 13.85 -16.40 2.30
C HIS A 199 12.84 -15.40 1.76
N VAL A 200 13.15 -14.10 1.90
CA VAL A 200 12.29 -13.02 1.40
C VAL A 200 12.86 -12.51 0.09
N THR A 201 12.04 -12.51 -0.95
CA THR A 201 12.31 -11.92 -2.27
C THR A 201 11.28 -10.83 -2.52
N ALA A 202 11.65 -9.68 -3.10
CA ALA A 202 10.78 -8.51 -3.21
C ALA A 202 10.74 -7.93 -4.63
N TRP A 203 9.59 -7.41 -5.04
CA TRP A 203 9.45 -6.54 -6.21
C TRP A 203 8.73 -5.28 -5.77
N GLU A 204 9.42 -4.15 -5.86
CA GLU A 204 8.99 -2.85 -5.33
C GLU A 204 8.95 -1.84 -6.49
N TRP A 205 7.96 -0.95 -6.46
CA TRP A 205 7.60 -0.13 -7.61
C TRP A 205 7.76 1.40 -7.40
N LEU A 206 8.32 1.84 -6.27
CA LEU A 206 8.57 3.26 -5.96
C LEU A 206 9.81 3.85 -6.66
#